data_AF-A0A956BYP3-F1
#
_entry.id   AF-A0A956BYP3-F1
#
_cell.length_a   1.000
_cell.length_b   1.000
_cell.length_c   1.000
_cell.angle_alpha   90.00
_cell.angle_beta   90.00
_cell.angle_gamma   90.00
#
_symmetry.space_group_name_H-M   'P 1'
#
loop_
_entity.id
_entity.type
_entity.pdbx_description
1 polymer ?
#
loop_
_entity_poly.entity_id
_entity_poly.type
_entity_poly.pdbx_seq_one_letter_code
_entity_poly.pdbx_strand_id
1 'polypeptide(L)'
;MRRYMVQTFGCQMNVHDSRRIEEVLRAQGYRSTDESGLADVMVINTCSIREKSEHKLMSLLGRLRAYKEQRRDAVLVVAGCVAQQESDVLLRKVPHLDVVIGPDNI
;
A
#
# COMPACT_ATOMS: atom_id res chain seq x y z
N MET A 1 1.66 -18.60 9.32
CA MET A 1 1.94 -17.29 9.96
C MET A 1 1.73 -16.22 8.92
N ARG A 2 0.98 -15.17 9.23
CA ARG A 2 0.61 -14.14 8.25
C ARG A 2 1.80 -13.23 7.94
N ARG A 3 1.90 -12.77 6.70
CA ARG A 3 3.01 -11.97 6.19
C ARG A 3 2.53 -10.62 5.67
N TYR A 4 3.39 -9.61 5.77
CA TYR A 4 3.13 -8.29 5.20
C TYR A 4 4.30 -7.80 4.34
N MET A 5 3.99 -6.91 3.40
CA MET A 5 4.98 -6.16 2.64
C MET A 5 4.57 -4.68 2.61
N VAL A 6 5.50 -3.78 2.92
CA VAL A 6 5.30 -2.33 2.79
C VAL A 6 6.24 -1.80 1.71
N GLN A 7 5.69 -1.25 0.63
CA GLN A 7 6.45 -0.58 -0.41
C GLN A 7 6.34 0.93 -0.21
N THR A 8 7.50 1.58 -0.05
CA THR A 8 7.58 3.01 0.25
C THR A 8 8.08 3.78 -0.96
N PHE A 9 7.32 4.78 -1.39
CA PHE A 9 7.67 5.67 -2.50
C PHE A 9 7.52 7.12 -2.05
N GLY A 10 8.61 7.89 -1.97
CA GLY A 10 8.49 9.31 -1.65
C GLY A 10 9.62 9.92 -0.85
N CYS A 11 9.28 10.48 0.31
CA CYS A 11 10.18 11.24 1.16
C CYS A 11 10.39 10.56 2.52
N GLN A 12 11.13 11.23 3.41
CA GLN A 12 11.41 10.73 4.76
C GLN A 12 10.15 10.56 5.61
N MET A 13 9.10 11.36 5.36
CA MET A 13 7.81 11.18 6.03
C MET A 13 7.19 9.82 5.67
N ASN A 14 7.19 9.41 4.40
CA ASN A 14 6.69 8.08 4.06
C ASN A 14 7.54 6.95 4.67
N VAL A 15 8.86 7.14 4.81
CA VAL A 15 9.70 6.15 5.51
C VAL A 15 9.29 6.03 6.98
N HIS A 16 9.00 7.16 7.63
CA HIS A 16 8.50 7.20 9.01
C HIS A 16 7.11 6.57 9.15
N ASP A 17 6.18 6.93 8.27
CA ASP A 17 4.83 6.38 8.23
C ASP A 17 4.85 4.87 7.98
N SER A 18 5.69 4.40 7.05
CA SER A 18 5.88 2.97 6.80
C SER A 18 6.36 2.23 8.04
N ARG A 19 7.29 2.80 8.83
CA ARG A 19 7.73 2.17 10.09
C ARG A 19 6.58 2.00 11.08
N ARG A 20 5.69 2.99 11.20
CA ARG A 20 4.48 2.88 12.06
C ARG A 20 3.56 1.77 11.58
N ILE A 21 3.29 1.70 10.27
CA ILE A 21 2.48 0.63 9.67
C ILE A 21 3.10 -0.75 9.98
N GLU A 22 4.41 -0.89 9.82
CA GLU A 22 5.13 -2.12 10.13
C GLU A 22 5.11 -2.47 11.63
N GLU A 23 5.21 -1.49 12.52
CA GLU A 23 5.08 -1.69 13.97
C GLU A 23 3.71 -2.24 14.35
N VAL A 24 2.63 -1.66 13.81
CA VAL A 24 1.26 -2.14 14.03
C VAL A 24 1.11 -3.58 13.53
N LEU A 25 1.57 -3.89 12.32
CA LEU A 25 1.47 -5.23 11.74
C LEU A 25 2.27 -6.27 12.53
N ARG A 26 3.49 -5.91 12.99
CA ARG A 26 4.31 -6.77 13.85
C ARG A 26 3.67 -7.00 15.21
N ALA A 27 3.06 -5.98 15.81
CA ALA A 27 2.33 -6.11 17.07
C ALA A 27 1.13 -7.07 16.96
N GLN A 28 0.54 -7.19 15.77
CA GLN A 28 -0.52 -8.17 15.46
C GLN A 28 0.03 -9.56 15.06
N GLY A 29 1.33 -9.80 15.18
CA GLY A 29 1.96 -11.11 14.93
C GLY A 29 2.25 -11.41 13.46
N TYR A 30 2.14 -10.42 12.56
CA TYR A 30 2.56 -10.59 11.17
C TYR A 30 4.09 -10.48 11.06
N ARG A 31 4.66 -11.07 10.01
CA ARG A 31 6.08 -10.90 9.67
C ARG A 31 6.29 -10.25 8.31
N SER A 32 7.35 -9.47 8.19
CA SER A 32 7.74 -8.91 6.89
C SER A 32 8.12 -10.02 5.91
N THR A 33 7.90 -9.74 4.62
CA THR A 33 8.36 -10.58 3.51
C THR A 33 8.81 -9.69 2.36
N ASP A 34 9.90 -10.07 1.70
CA ASP A 34 10.37 -9.41 0.47
C ASP A 34 9.74 -10.04 -0.79
N GLU A 35 9.13 -11.23 -0.62
CA GLU A 35 8.37 -11.90 -1.67
C GLU A 35 6.93 -11.39 -1.71
N SER A 36 6.62 -10.56 -2.70
CA SER A 36 5.29 -9.96 -2.88
C SER A 36 4.17 -11.01 -2.97
N GLY A 37 4.42 -12.15 -3.63
CA GLY A 37 3.46 -13.25 -3.75
C GLY A 37 3.12 -13.97 -2.45
N LEU A 38 3.90 -13.75 -1.37
CA LEU A 38 3.65 -14.33 -0.05
C LEU A 38 2.92 -13.38 0.91
N ALA A 39 2.81 -12.09 0.58
CA ALA A 39 2.19 -11.11 1.46
C ALA A 39 0.68 -11.35 1.58
N ASP A 40 0.18 -11.40 2.81
CA ASP A 40 -1.25 -11.39 3.15
C ASP A 40 -1.77 -9.96 3.31
N VAL A 41 -0.86 -9.02 3.60
CA VAL A 41 -1.14 -7.57 3.61
C VAL A 41 -0.06 -6.88 2.78
N MET A 42 -0.46 -6.15 1.74
CA MET A 42 0.43 -5.36 0.90
C MET A 42 0.06 -3.89 1.01
N VAL A 43 1.01 -3.08 1.48
CA VAL A 43 0.81 -1.64 1.64
C VAL A 43 1.69 -0.88 0.66
N ILE A 44 1.08 -0.01 -0.13
CA ILE A 44 1.77 0.92 -1.02
C ILE A 44 1.69 2.32 -0.40
N ASN A 45 2.76 2.76 0.27
CA ASN A 45 2.83 4.08 0.89
C ASN A 45 3.51 5.07 -0.06
N THR A 46 2.77 6.06 -0.56
CA THR A 46 3.26 6.99 -1.59
C THR A 46 3.05 8.47 -1.28
N CYS A 47 4.07 9.29 -1.56
CA CYS A 47 4.00 10.75 -1.49
C CYS A 47 3.40 11.36 -2.74
N SER A 48 2.86 12.58 -2.64
CA SER A 48 2.31 13.34 -3.78
C SER A 48 3.26 14.40 -4.34
N ILE A 49 4.31 14.77 -3.62
CA ILE A 49 5.21 15.88 -4.02
C ILE A 49 6.18 15.52 -5.15
N ARG A 50 6.25 14.24 -5.55
CA ARG A 50 7.12 13.79 -6.65
C ARG A 50 6.34 13.83 -7.96
N GLU A 51 7.00 14.22 -9.04
CA GLU A 51 6.40 14.20 -10.37
C GLU A 51 5.90 12.79 -10.73
N LYS A 52 4.67 12.72 -11.25
CA LYS A 52 4.01 11.47 -11.72
C LYS A 52 3.79 10.41 -10.63
N SER A 53 3.69 10.81 -9.36
CA SER A 53 3.43 9.86 -8.27
C SER A 53 2.13 9.07 -8.47
N GLU A 54 1.06 9.75 -8.86
CA GLU A 54 -0.24 9.15 -9.18
C GLU A 54 -0.14 8.18 -10.37
N HIS A 55 0.52 8.59 -11.46
CA HIS A 55 0.68 7.75 -12.65
C HIS A 55 1.49 6.48 -12.35
N LYS A 56 2.54 6.60 -11.51
CA LYS A 56 3.35 5.46 -11.06
C LYS A 56 2.56 4.53 -10.15
N LEU A 57 1.79 5.10 -9.22
CA LEU A 57 0.88 4.35 -8.35
C LEU A 57 -0.12 3.56 -9.19
N MET A 58 -0.82 4.21 -10.13
CA MET A 58 -1.80 3.56 -10.99
C MET A 58 -1.18 2.45 -11.85
N SER A 59 0.02 2.67 -12.39
CA SER A 59 0.77 1.66 -13.15
C SER A 59 1.15 0.45 -12.28
N LEU A 60 1.53 0.68 -11.01
CA LEU A 60 1.80 -0.38 -10.06
C LEU A 60 0.52 -1.15 -9.70
N LEU A 61 -0.57 -0.45 -9.38
CA LEU A 61 -1.85 -1.07 -9.04
C LEU A 61 -2.41 -1.91 -10.19
N GLY A 62 -2.21 -1.48 -11.45
CA GLY A 62 -2.55 -2.28 -12.63
C GLY A 62 -1.80 -3.62 -12.68
N ARG A 63 -0.51 -3.64 -12.31
CA ARG A 63 0.29 -4.89 -12.22
C ARG A 63 -0.14 -5.76 -11.04
N LEU A 64 -0.52 -5.16 -9.92
CA LEU A 64 -0.98 -5.87 -8.72
C LEU A 64 -2.35 -6.53 -8.87
N ARG A 65 -3.07 -6.29 -9.97
CA ARG A 65 -4.28 -7.04 -10.30
C ARG A 65 -4.04 -8.55 -10.34
N ALA A 66 -2.98 -8.99 -11.03
CA ALA A 66 -2.63 -10.41 -11.12
C ALA A 66 -2.30 -11.01 -9.75
N TYR A 67 -1.65 -10.22 -8.88
CA TYR A 67 -1.41 -10.61 -7.49
C TYR A 67 -2.72 -10.83 -6.73
N LYS A 68 -3.69 -9.90 -6.79
CA LYS A 68 -5.00 -10.06 -6.15
C LYS A 68 -5.83 -11.20 -6.74
N GLU A 69 -5.69 -11.49 -8.03
CA GLU A 69 -6.34 -12.65 -8.67
C GLU A 69 -5.81 -13.98 -8.13
N GLN A 70 -4.52 -14.06 -7.82
CA GLN A 70 -3.87 -15.25 -7.23
C GLN A 70 -4.04 -15.32 -5.70
N ARG A 71 -4.14 -14.16 -5.03
CA ARG A 71 -4.22 -14.02 -3.56
C ARG A 71 -5.51 -13.27 -3.19
N ARG A 72 -6.66 -13.89 -3.44
CA ARG A 72 -7.98 -13.24 -3.23
C ARG A 72 -8.21 -12.77 -1.80
N ASP A 73 -7.66 -13.48 -0.82
CA ASP A 73 -7.79 -13.16 0.61
C ASP A 73 -6.74 -12.16 1.11
N ALA A 74 -5.77 -11.78 0.27
CA ALA A 74 -4.78 -10.79 0.66
C ALA A 74 -5.38 -9.39 0.62
N VAL A 75 -4.96 -8.52 1.56
CA VAL A 75 -5.42 -7.14 1.67
C VAL A 75 -4.42 -6.22 0.97
N LEU A 76 -4.88 -5.46 -0.01
CA LEU A 76 -4.13 -4.42 -0.71
C LEU A 76 -4.56 -3.05 -0.17
N VAL A 77 -3.57 -2.31 0.33
CA VAL A 77 -3.74 -0.99 0.95
C VAL A 77 -2.91 0.03 0.19
N VAL A 78 -3.48 1.21 -0.05
CA VAL A 78 -2.75 2.39 -0.51
C VAL A 78 -2.74 3.42 0.61
N ALA A 79 -1.55 3.90 0.97
CA ALA A 79 -1.32 4.83 2.06
C ALA A 79 -0.54 6.07 1.61
N GLY A 80 -0.56 7.11 2.43
CA GLY A 80 0.24 8.33 2.23
C GLY A 80 -0.48 9.42 1.44
N CYS A 81 0.22 10.50 1.12
CA CYS A 81 -0.40 11.73 0.62
C CYS A 81 -1.22 11.55 -0.66
N VAL A 82 -0.79 10.70 -1.60
CA VAL A 82 -1.59 10.41 -2.82
C VAL A 82 -2.87 9.68 -2.45
N ALA A 83 -2.83 8.79 -1.46
CA ALA A 83 -4.02 8.08 -0.98
C ALA A 83 -5.10 9.07 -0.49
N GLN A 84 -4.69 10.12 0.23
CA GLN A 84 -5.60 11.16 0.71
C GLN A 84 -6.14 12.04 -0.41
N GLN A 85 -5.28 12.42 -1.37
CA GLN A 85 -5.67 13.31 -2.47
C GLN A 85 -6.55 12.62 -3.52
N GLU A 86 -6.24 11.36 -3.85
CA GLU A 86 -6.87 10.61 -4.94
C GLU A 86 -7.81 9.50 -4.46
N SER A 87 -8.27 9.54 -3.21
CA SER A 87 -9.08 8.48 -2.60
C SER A 87 -10.27 8.06 -3.48
N ASP A 88 -11.06 9.01 -3.94
CA ASP A 88 -12.23 8.75 -4.79
C ASP A 88 -11.86 8.12 -6.14
N VAL A 89 -10.75 8.56 -6.73
CA VAL A 89 -10.27 8.04 -8.02
C VAL A 89 -9.75 6.62 -7.85
N LEU A 90 -8.98 6.35 -6.79
CA LEU A 90 -8.45 5.03 -6.47
C LEU A 90 -9.57 4.01 -6.25
N LEU A 91 -10.55 4.34 -5.41
CA LEU A 91 -11.68 3.45 -5.11
C LEU A 91 -12.55 3.19 -6.34
N ARG A 92 -12.71 4.18 -7.24
CA ARG A 92 -13.49 4.00 -8.48
C ARG A 92 -12.74 3.22 -9.56
N LYS A 93 -11.43 3.47 -9.74
CA LYS A 93 -10.65 2.90 -10.86
C LYS A 93 -9.94 1.59 -10.53
N VAL A 94 -9.77 1.27 -9.24
CA VAL A 94 -8.98 0.12 -8.79
C VAL A 94 -9.88 -0.79 -7.94
N PRO A 95 -10.74 -1.63 -8.56
CA PRO A 95 -11.73 -2.42 -7.82
C PRO A 95 -11.14 -3.52 -6.94
N HIS A 96 -9.86 -3.85 -7.13
CA HIS A 96 -9.12 -4.82 -6.31
C HIS A 96 -8.33 -4.17 -5.16
N LEU A 97 -8.49 -2.87 -4.95
CA LEU A 97 -7.97 -2.15 -3.79
C LEU A 97 -8.96 -2.28 -2.62
N ASP A 98 -8.48 -2.68 -1.45
CA ASP A 98 -9.36 -2.93 -0.29
C ASP A 98 -9.43 -1.72 0.65
N VAL A 99 -8.32 -0.99 0.82
CA VAL A 99 -8.22 0.10 1.79
C VAL A 99 -7.40 1.28 1.26
N VAL A 100 -7.84 2.49 1.57
CA VAL A 100 -7.13 3.75 1.33
C VAL A 100 -6.92 4.46 2.68
N ILE A 101 -5.69 4.86 2.99
CA ILE A 101 -5.34 5.51 4.27
C ILE A 101 -4.53 6.79 4.00
N GLY A 102 -5.10 7.94 4.34
CA GLY A 102 -4.36 9.20 4.32
C GLY A 102 -3.29 9.27 5.41
N PRO A 103 -2.22 10.07 5.24
CA PRO A 103 -1.11 10.18 6.19
C PRO A 103 -1.54 10.61 7.60
N ASP A 104 -2.63 11.37 7.74
CA ASP A 104 -3.18 11.79 9.04
C ASP A 104 -3.78 10.62 9.86
N ASN A 105 -3.93 9.45 9.24
CA ASN A 105 -4.52 8.25 9.85
C ASN A 105 -3.51 7.08 9.95
N ILE A 106 -2.20 7.37 9.86
CA ILE A 106 -1.11 6.38 9.95
C ILE A 106 -0.44 6.36 11.33
#